data_AF-A0A450SR10-F1
#
_entry.id   AF-A0A450SR10-F1
#
_cell.length_a   1.000
_cell.length_b   1.000
_cell.length_c   1.000
_cell.angle_alpha   90.00
_cell.angle_beta   90.00
_cell.angle_gamma   90.00
#
_symmetry.space_group_name_H-M   'P 1'
#
loop_
_entity.id
_entity.type
_entity.pdbx_description
1 polymer ?
#
loop_
_entity_poly.entity_id
_entity_poly.type
_entity_poly.pdbx_seq_one_letter_code
_entity_poly.pdbx_strand_id
1 'polypeptide(L)'
;MSAITYEEVLSLFRETDQLIKEQSKETDRRFQETEQLIKEQSKETDRRFQETDRQMKETDRKIEELSRITREQGKQIGGLGDKFGYFTEGLALPSMERILKEQFDMTAIAPRLRIRKNGEEIEIDVLAWANDDVELAVLVEVKSRVQRKAIGQLQKLMERFREFFPEHRDKAVMGILAGVDWDRDIAEQAREAGFLTASIRDEMFELTAPEEFEPRRW
;
A
#
# COMPACT_ATOMS: atom_id res chain seq x y z
N MET A 1 56.28 -6.82 84.92
CA MET A 1 55.34 -7.40 83.94
C MET A 1 54.65 -8.56 84.65
N SER A 2 53.32 -8.51 84.80
CA SER A 2 52.57 -9.63 85.38
C SER A 2 52.68 -10.83 84.45
N ALA A 3 53.16 -11.97 84.96
CA ALA A 3 53.26 -13.20 84.19
C ALA A 3 51.86 -13.81 84.09
N ILE A 4 51.34 -13.93 82.86
CA ILE A 4 50.07 -14.62 82.59
C ILE A 4 50.18 -16.04 83.14
N THR A 5 49.18 -16.43 83.92
CA THR A 5 49.09 -17.75 84.52
C THR A 5 48.54 -18.78 83.53
N TYR A 6 48.88 -20.06 83.72
CA TYR A 6 48.38 -21.15 82.89
C TYR A 6 46.84 -21.25 82.87
N GLU A 7 46.18 -20.93 84.00
CA GLU A 7 44.73 -20.89 84.09
C GLU A 7 44.10 -19.78 83.24
N GLU A 8 44.70 -18.59 83.19
CA GLU A 8 44.24 -17.48 82.34
C GLU A 8 44.34 -17.82 80.85
N VAL A 9 45.39 -18.55 80.43
CA VAL A 9 45.51 -19.04 79.05
C VAL A 9 44.41 -20.06 78.73
N LEU A 10 44.12 -20.99 79.65
CA LEU A 10 43.08 -22.00 79.46
C LEU A 10 41.66 -21.41 79.49
N SER A 11 41.42 -20.31 80.22
CA SER A 11 40.13 -19.62 80.18
C SER A 11 39.92 -18.91 78.85
N LEU A 12 40.95 -18.23 78.33
CA LEU A 12 40.93 -17.61 77.00
C LEU A 12 40.67 -18.62 75.89
N PHE A 13 41.31 -19.80 75.95
CA PHE A 13 41.04 -20.88 74.98
C PHE A 13 39.59 -21.37 75.05
N ARG A 14 39.00 -21.51 76.26
CA ARG A 14 37.60 -21.91 76.42
C ARG A 14 36.62 -20.86 75.91
N GLU A 15 36.87 -19.58 76.18
CA GLU A 15 36.08 -18.47 75.64
C GLU A 15 36.18 -18.41 74.12
N THR A 16 37.37 -18.58 73.55
CA THR A 16 37.58 -18.59 72.10
C THR A 16 36.85 -19.75 71.44
N ASP A 17 36.89 -20.95 72.04
CA ASP A 17 36.21 -22.14 71.54
C ASP A 17 34.67 -21.98 71.61
N GLN A 18 34.16 -21.31 72.65
CA GLN A 18 32.74 -20.94 72.74
C GLN A 18 32.34 -19.90 71.68
N LEU A 19 33.13 -18.84 71.52
CA LEU A 19 32.89 -17.80 70.53
C LEU A 19 32.88 -18.37 69.10
N ILE A 20 33.83 -19.26 68.78
CA ILE A 20 33.88 -19.95 67.48
C ILE A 20 32.65 -20.83 67.27
N LYS A 21 32.18 -21.55 68.30
CA LYS A 21 30.95 -22.36 68.21
C LYS A 21 29.70 -21.51 67.99
N GLU A 22 29.61 -20.37 68.65
CA GLU A 22 28.49 -19.43 68.47
C GLU A 22 28.51 -18.79 67.08
N GLN A 23 29.67 -18.32 66.63
CA GLN A 23 29.85 -17.78 65.28
C GLN A 23 29.56 -18.82 64.19
N SER A 24 30.00 -20.07 64.37
CA SER A 24 29.70 -21.16 63.44
C SER A 24 28.19 -21.41 63.34
N LYS A 25 27.48 -21.48 64.48
CA LYS A 25 26.02 -21.66 64.49
C LYS A 25 25.28 -20.50 63.85
N GLU A 26 25.72 -19.26 64.10
CA GLU A 26 25.12 -18.09 63.46
C GLU A 26 25.40 -18.04 61.96
N THR A 27 26.60 -18.45 61.54
CA THR A 27 26.96 -18.56 60.12
C THR A 27 26.10 -19.61 59.41
N ASP A 28 25.93 -20.79 60.00
CA ASP A 28 25.07 -21.85 59.46
C ASP A 28 23.62 -21.38 59.33
N ARG A 29 23.11 -20.65 60.34
CA ARG A 29 21.76 -20.09 60.31
C ARG A 29 21.60 -19.06 59.19
N ARG A 30 22.54 -18.11 59.06
CA ARG A 30 22.54 -17.11 57.98
C ARG A 30 22.66 -17.75 56.61
N PHE A 31 23.42 -18.83 56.49
CA PHE A 31 23.56 -19.59 55.24
C PHE A 31 22.23 -20.24 54.85
N GLN A 32 21.55 -20.90 55.79
CA GLN A 32 20.22 -21.49 55.57
C GLN A 32 19.18 -20.44 55.18
N GLU A 33 19.17 -19.28 55.86
CA GLU A 33 18.28 -18.16 55.53
C GLU A 33 18.57 -17.62 54.11
N THR A 34 19.84 -17.54 53.71
CA THR A 34 20.25 -17.12 52.37
C THR A 34 19.82 -18.13 51.30
N GLU A 35 20.02 -19.43 51.54
CA GLU A 35 19.56 -20.48 50.61
C GLU A 35 18.04 -20.46 50.42
N GLN A 36 17.28 -20.24 51.49
CA GLN A 36 15.82 -20.10 51.41
C GLN A 36 15.43 -18.89 50.56
N LEU A 37 16.03 -17.73 50.81
CA LEU A 37 15.77 -16.51 50.05
C LEU A 37 16.08 -16.70 48.55
N ILE A 38 17.24 -17.29 48.21
CA ILE A 38 17.62 -17.57 46.82
C ILE A 38 16.62 -18.51 46.16
N LYS A 39 16.18 -19.56 46.87
CA LYS A 39 15.20 -20.52 46.35
C LYS A 39 13.84 -19.88 46.09
N GLU A 40 13.40 -18.97 46.95
CA GLU A 40 12.17 -18.21 46.77
C GLU A 40 12.28 -17.23 45.58
N GLN A 41 13.38 -16.49 45.50
CA GLN A 41 13.64 -15.59 44.38
C GLN A 41 13.73 -16.32 43.04
N SER A 42 14.36 -17.49 43.00
CA SER A 42 14.43 -18.33 41.80
C SER A 42 13.03 -18.77 41.35
N LYS A 43 12.19 -19.23 42.29
CA LYS A 43 10.81 -19.62 41.97
C LYS A 43 9.95 -18.45 41.49
N GLU A 44 10.12 -17.26 42.08
CA GLU A 44 9.40 -16.07 41.63
C GLU A 44 9.87 -15.62 40.24
N THR A 45 11.18 -15.69 39.98
CA THR A 45 11.75 -15.38 38.67
C THR A 45 11.22 -16.33 37.59
N ASP A 46 11.18 -17.64 37.87
CA ASP A 46 10.61 -18.63 36.95
C ASP A 46 9.13 -18.36 36.64
N ARG A 47 8.34 -17.97 37.66
CA ARG A 47 6.93 -17.60 37.47
C ARG A 47 6.78 -16.38 36.57
N ARG A 48 7.55 -15.31 36.84
CA ARG A 48 7.53 -14.09 36.01
C ARG A 48 7.96 -14.37 34.57
N PHE A 49 8.95 -15.25 34.38
CA PHE A 49 9.40 -15.64 33.05
C PHE A 49 8.31 -16.40 32.29
N GLN A 50 7.64 -17.37 32.93
CA GLN A 50 6.51 -18.09 32.34
C GLN A 50 5.33 -17.18 32.01
N GLU A 51 5.02 -16.20 32.86
CA GLU A 51 3.98 -15.21 32.60
C GLU A 51 4.35 -14.32 31.41
N THR A 52 5.60 -13.86 31.33
CA THR A 52 6.11 -13.07 30.21
C THR A 52 6.03 -13.86 28.90
N ASP A 53 6.46 -15.13 28.90
CA ASP A 53 6.39 -16.00 27.71
C ASP A 53 4.94 -16.22 27.23
N ARG A 54 3.98 -16.33 28.17
CA ARG A 54 2.54 -16.39 27.84
C ARG A 54 2.04 -15.08 27.24
N GLN A 55 2.39 -13.95 27.83
CA GLN A 55 1.98 -12.62 27.33
C GLN A 55 2.58 -12.35 25.94
N MET A 56 3.83 -12.74 25.69
CA MET A 56 4.47 -12.65 24.38
C MET A 56 3.72 -13.49 23.35
N LYS A 57 3.42 -14.76 23.65
CA LYS A 57 2.65 -15.63 22.75
C LYS A 57 1.24 -15.10 22.45
N GLU A 58 0.58 -14.49 23.44
CA GLU A 58 -0.72 -13.86 23.21
C GLU A 58 -0.60 -12.61 22.33
N THR A 59 0.46 -11.82 22.54
CA THR A 59 0.76 -10.64 21.74
C THR A 59 1.06 -11.02 20.29
N ASP A 60 1.86 -12.04 20.05
CA ASP A 60 2.18 -12.55 18.71
C ASP A 60 0.90 -12.99 17.98
N ARG A 61 0.00 -13.71 18.66
CA ARG A 61 -1.30 -14.10 18.10
C ARG A 61 -2.16 -12.90 17.71
N LYS A 62 -2.21 -11.87 18.56
CA LYS A 62 -2.95 -10.62 18.27
C LYS A 62 -2.36 -9.89 17.07
N ILE A 63 -1.03 -9.85 16.95
CA ILE A 63 -0.34 -9.23 15.81
C ILE A 63 -0.64 -9.98 14.51
N GLU A 64 -0.62 -11.32 14.53
CA GLU A 64 -0.99 -12.14 13.37
C GLU A 64 -2.44 -11.93 12.93
N GLU A 65 -3.36 -11.85 13.89
CA GLU A 65 -4.78 -11.57 13.64
C GLU A 65 -4.98 -10.18 13.03
N LEU A 66 -4.37 -9.13 13.61
CA LEU A 66 -4.39 -7.77 13.06
C LEU A 66 -3.82 -7.72 11.65
N SER A 67 -2.74 -8.46 11.39
CA SER A 67 -2.12 -8.55 10.06
C SER A 67 -3.02 -9.25 9.04
N ARG A 68 -3.88 -10.17 9.47
CA ARG A 68 -4.89 -10.81 8.61
C ARG A 68 -6.02 -9.84 8.29
N ILE A 69 -6.59 -9.20 9.31
CA ILE A 69 -7.66 -8.22 9.17
C ILE A 69 -7.22 -7.07 8.24
N THR A 70 -6.01 -6.54 8.44
CA THR A 70 -5.46 -5.46 7.61
C THR A 70 -5.34 -5.89 6.14
N ARG A 71 -4.92 -7.12 5.86
CA ARG A 71 -4.84 -7.65 4.48
C ARG A 71 -6.22 -7.81 3.85
N GLU A 72 -7.20 -8.30 4.60
CA GLU A 72 -8.57 -8.46 4.13
C GLU A 72 -9.23 -7.10 3.83
N GLN A 73 -9.06 -6.13 4.73
CA GLN A 73 -9.49 -4.75 4.52
C GLN A 73 -8.82 -4.11 3.29
N GLY A 74 -7.51 -4.31 3.12
CA GLY A 74 -6.78 -3.83 1.95
C GLY A 74 -7.36 -4.38 0.63
N LYS A 75 -7.74 -5.66 0.59
CA LYS A 75 -8.41 -6.27 -0.58
C LYS A 75 -9.80 -5.67 -0.84
N GLN A 76 -10.60 -5.47 0.22
CA GLN A 76 -11.93 -4.87 0.09
C GLN A 76 -11.85 -3.43 -0.41
N ILE A 77 -10.91 -2.63 0.13
CA ILE A 77 -10.68 -1.25 -0.31
C ILE A 77 -10.20 -1.22 -1.77
N GLY A 78 -9.29 -2.10 -2.17
CA GLY A 78 -8.87 -2.24 -3.57
C GLY A 78 -10.05 -2.52 -4.50
N GLY A 79 -10.92 -3.48 -4.14
CA GLY A 79 -12.11 -3.81 -4.91
C GLY A 79 -13.16 -2.70 -4.99
N LEU A 80 -13.17 -1.74 -4.05
CA LEU A 80 -13.97 -0.52 -4.16
C LEU A 80 -13.40 0.42 -5.23
N GLY A 81 -12.07 0.57 -5.29
CA GLY A 81 -11.41 1.37 -6.33
C GLY A 81 -11.75 0.90 -7.74
N ASP A 82 -11.71 -0.41 -7.99
CA ASP A 82 -12.07 -1.00 -9.28
C ASP A 82 -13.53 -0.73 -9.65
N LYS A 83 -14.44 -0.82 -8.68
CA LYS A 83 -15.86 -0.49 -8.88
C LYS A 83 -16.04 0.97 -9.26
N PHE A 84 -15.35 1.90 -8.59
CA PHE A 84 -15.41 3.33 -8.95
C PHE A 84 -14.90 3.59 -10.36
N GLY A 85 -13.85 2.88 -10.82
CA GLY A 85 -13.40 2.92 -12.21
C GLY A 85 -14.51 2.52 -13.17
N TYR A 86 -15.07 1.31 -12.97
CA TYR A 86 -16.17 0.79 -13.79
C TYR A 86 -17.40 1.72 -13.83
N PHE A 87 -17.78 2.31 -12.70
CA PHE A 87 -18.86 3.29 -12.65
C PHE A 87 -18.52 4.55 -13.45
N THR A 88 -17.29 5.03 -13.35
CA THR A 88 -16.84 6.22 -14.09
C THR A 88 -16.88 6.00 -15.59
N GLU A 89 -16.37 4.86 -16.07
CA GLU A 89 -16.48 4.47 -17.48
C GLU A 89 -17.94 4.38 -17.93
N GLY A 90 -18.81 3.81 -17.11
CA GLY A 90 -20.25 3.71 -17.38
C GLY A 90 -20.95 5.06 -17.51
N LEU A 91 -20.51 6.07 -16.75
CA LEU A 91 -21.00 7.45 -16.85
C LEU A 91 -20.40 8.19 -18.05
N ALA A 92 -19.14 7.91 -18.37
CA ALA A 92 -18.43 8.57 -19.47
C ALA A 92 -18.93 8.10 -20.84
N LEU A 93 -19.26 6.83 -21.00
CA LEU A 93 -19.56 6.23 -22.31
C LEU A 93 -20.66 6.98 -23.09
N PRO A 94 -21.86 7.27 -22.53
CA PRO A 94 -22.89 7.99 -23.28
C PRO A 94 -22.44 9.38 -23.74
N SER A 95 -21.65 10.06 -22.91
CA SER A 95 -21.11 11.38 -23.22
C SER A 95 -20.02 11.31 -24.29
N MET A 96 -19.15 10.30 -24.22
CA MET A 96 -18.09 10.09 -25.21
C MET A 96 -18.68 9.69 -26.55
N GLU A 97 -19.69 8.81 -26.59
CA GLU A 97 -20.39 8.48 -27.84
C GLU A 97 -20.99 9.72 -28.50
N ARG A 98 -21.60 10.60 -27.70
CA ARG A 98 -22.15 11.86 -28.19
C ARG A 98 -21.05 12.77 -28.76
N ILE A 99 -19.99 13.03 -27.99
CA ILE A 99 -18.86 13.88 -28.42
C ILE A 99 -18.22 13.34 -29.70
N LEU A 100 -17.93 12.04 -29.74
CA LEU A 100 -17.26 11.40 -30.89
C LEU A 100 -18.12 11.45 -32.15
N LYS A 101 -19.45 11.31 -32.04
CA LYS A 101 -20.36 11.44 -33.19
C LYS A 101 -20.55 12.88 -33.63
N GLU A 102 -20.83 13.78 -32.68
CA GLU A 102 -21.26 15.16 -32.99
C GLU A 102 -20.11 16.11 -33.31
N GLN A 103 -18.93 15.88 -32.73
CA GLN A 103 -17.79 16.81 -32.84
C GLN A 103 -16.63 16.25 -33.67
N PHE A 104 -16.55 14.93 -33.84
CA PHE A 104 -15.49 14.27 -34.59
C PHE A 104 -16.00 13.48 -35.80
N ASP A 105 -17.32 13.46 -36.05
CA ASP A 105 -17.94 12.72 -37.16
C ASP A 105 -17.55 11.23 -37.21
N MET A 106 -17.33 10.61 -36.05
CA MET A 106 -16.95 9.20 -35.97
C MET A 106 -18.11 8.30 -36.41
N THR A 107 -17.83 7.43 -37.38
CA THR A 107 -18.84 6.51 -37.95
C THR A 107 -18.88 5.15 -37.24
N ALA A 108 -17.81 4.79 -36.53
CA ALA A 108 -17.74 3.59 -35.72
C ALA A 108 -17.20 3.90 -34.31
N ILE A 109 -17.80 3.26 -33.30
CA ILE A 109 -17.41 3.38 -31.89
C ILE A 109 -17.42 1.98 -31.26
N ALA A 110 -16.33 1.63 -30.59
CA ALA A 110 -16.10 0.38 -29.89
C ALA A 110 -15.73 0.65 -28.43
N PRO A 111 -16.69 0.55 -27.49
CA PRO A 111 -16.40 0.68 -26.06
C PRO A 111 -15.80 -0.59 -25.47
N ARG A 112 -15.01 -0.45 -24.40
CA ARG A 112 -14.39 -1.53 -23.61
C ARG A 112 -13.63 -2.51 -24.47
N LEU A 113 -12.85 -1.98 -25.41
CA LEU A 113 -12.16 -2.78 -26.39
C LEU A 113 -10.95 -3.45 -25.77
N ARG A 114 -10.92 -4.77 -25.81
CA ARG A 114 -9.80 -5.60 -25.35
C ARG A 114 -9.21 -6.37 -26.52
N ILE A 115 -7.92 -6.21 -26.72
CA ILE A 115 -7.18 -6.93 -27.77
C ILE A 115 -6.01 -7.65 -27.15
N ARG A 116 -5.88 -8.93 -27.50
CA ARG A 116 -4.73 -9.75 -27.14
C ARG A 116 -3.91 -10.08 -28.39
N LYS A 117 -2.63 -9.70 -28.38
CA LYS A 117 -1.70 -9.95 -29.49
C LYS A 117 -0.30 -10.24 -28.93
N ASN A 118 0.38 -11.25 -29.48
CA ASN A 118 1.74 -11.64 -29.06
C ASN A 118 1.90 -11.91 -27.54
N GLY A 119 0.85 -12.40 -26.87
CA GLY A 119 0.87 -12.64 -25.42
C GLY A 119 0.66 -11.39 -24.57
N GLU A 120 0.49 -10.22 -25.18
CA GLU A 120 0.14 -8.97 -24.51
C GLU A 120 -1.34 -8.67 -24.69
N GLU A 121 -1.95 -8.04 -23.69
CA GLU A 121 -3.34 -7.58 -23.73
C GLU A 121 -3.37 -6.07 -23.47
N ILE A 122 -4.06 -5.35 -24.35
CA ILE A 122 -4.36 -3.93 -24.18
C ILE A 122 -5.86 -3.74 -24.01
N GLU A 123 -6.23 -2.79 -23.18
CA GLU A 123 -7.60 -2.35 -22.95
C GLU A 123 -7.69 -0.86 -23.31
N ILE A 124 -8.75 -0.51 -24.04
CA ILE A 124 -9.07 0.86 -24.43
C ILE A 124 -10.53 1.10 -24.03
N ASP A 125 -10.79 2.12 -23.21
CA ASP A 125 -12.13 2.38 -22.70
C ASP A 125 -13.10 2.71 -23.84
N VAL A 126 -12.68 3.54 -24.80
CA VAL A 126 -13.40 3.74 -26.07
C VAL A 126 -12.40 3.91 -27.20
N LEU A 127 -12.56 3.13 -28.27
CA LEU A 127 -11.93 3.40 -29.57
C LEU A 127 -13.03 3.84 -30.55
N ALA A 128 -12.81 4.93 -31.27
CA ALA A 128 -13.67 5.35 -32.36
C ALA A 128 -12.86 5.65 -33.61
N TRP A 129 -13.47 5.46 -34.77
CA TRP A 129 -12.84 5.79 -36.04
C TRP A 129 -13.87 6.16 -37.09
N ALA A 130 -13.41 6.90 -38.08
CA ALA A 130 -14.10 7.12 -39.34
C ALA A 130 -13.29 6.48 -40.48
N ASN A 131 -14.01 5.97 -41.49
CA ASN A 131 -13.43 5.32 -42.68
C ASN A 131 -13.80 6.05 -43.98
N ASP A 132 -14.65 7.07 -43.90
CA ASP A 132 -15.19 7.79 -45.06
C ASP A 132 -14.44 9.11 -45.24
N ASP A 133 -15.09 10.25 -44.99
CA ASP A 133 -14.53 11.58 -45.24
C ASP A 133 -13.38 11.99 -44.30
N VAL A 134 -13.19 11.25 -43.20
CA VAL A 134 -12.19 11.54 -42.17
C VAL A 134 -11.35 10.30 -41.89
N GLU A 135 -10.05 10.33 -42.21
CA GLU A 135 -9.09 9.27 -41.90
C GLU A 135 -8.54 9.43 -40.46
N LEU A 136 -9.40 9.23 -39.47
CA LEU A 136 -9.10 9.47 -38.06
C LEU A 136 -9.53 8.30 -37.17
N ALA A 137 -8.67 7.97 -36.21
CA ALA A 137 -8.99 7.16 -35.05
C ALA A 137 -8.80 7.98 -33.77
N VAL A 138 -9.72 7.83 -32.82
CA VAL A 138 -9.70 8.50 -31.51
C VAL A 138 -9.75 7.46 -30.41
N LEU A 139 -8.75 7.49 -29.53
CA LEU A 139 -8.71 6.68 -28.33
C LEU A 139 -9.15 7.52 -27.14
N VAL A 140 -10.04 7.00 -26.32
CA VAL A 140 -10.47 7.63 -25.07
C VAL A 140 -10.05 6.74 -23.91
N GLU A 141 -9.38 7.36 -22.95
CA GLU A 141 -9.07 6.78 -21.65
C GLU A 141 -9.84 7.54 -20.57
N VAL A 142 -10.55 6.82 -19.71
CA VAL A 142 -11.39 7.35 -18.65
C VAL A 142 -10.77 7.02 -17.29
N LYS A 143 -10.66 8.04 -16.42
CA LYS A 143 -10.22 7.84 -15.03
C LYS A 143 -11.19 8.47 -14.04
N SER A 144 -11.49 7.76 -12.97
CA SER A 144 -12.19 8.35 -11.80
C SER A 144 -11.40 9.52 -11.21
N ARG A 145 -10.08 9.36 -11.11
CA ARG A 145 -9.13 10.43 -10.75
C ARG A 145 -7.94 10.44 -11.69
N VAL A 146 -7.75 11.57 -12.38
CA VAL A 146 -6.68 11.76 -13.34
C VAL A 146 -5.44 12.27 -12.64
N GLN A 147 -4.37 11.49 -12.74
CA GLN A 147 -3.05 11.78 -12.18
C GLN A 147 -2.01 11.79 -13.31
N ARG A 148 -0.81 12.33 -13.06
CA ARG A 148 0.29 12.37 -14.02
C ARG A 148 0.55 11.02 -14.71
N LYS A 149 0.40 9.90 -14.00
CA LYS A 149 0.59 8.55 -14.56
C LYS A 149 -0.35 8.24 -15.74
N ALA A 150 -1.56 8.80 -15.75
CA ALA A 150 -2.55 8.55 -16.78
C ALA A 150 -2.11 9.11 -18.14
N ILE A 151 -1.46 10.28 -18.15
CA ILE A 151 -0.86 10.87 -19.35
C ILE A 151 0.16 9.90 -19.96
N GLY A 152 1.09 9.39 -19.13
CA GLY A 152 2.11 8.45 -19.60
C GLY A 152 1.54 7.09 -20.04
N GLN A 153 0.44 6.64 -19.44
CA GLN A 153 -0.27 5.43 -19.86
C GLN A 153 -0.87 5.61 -21.25
N LEU A 154 -1.60 6.71 -21.47
CA LEU A 154 -2.20 7.01 -22.77
C LEU A 154 -1.11 7.24 -23.83
N GLN A 155 -0.01 7.92 -23.53
CA GLN A 155 1.12 8.09 -24.46
C GLN A 155 1.67 6.75 -24.95
N LYS A 156 1.91 5.81 -24.04
CA LYS A 156 2.39 4.46 -24.39
C LYS A 156 1.38 3.70 -25.26
N LEU A 157 0.09 3.84 -24.97
CA LEU A 157 -0.97 3.24 -25.77
C LEU A 157 -0.96 3.82 -27.19
N MET A 158 -0.84 5.14 -27.33
CA MET A 158 -0.77 5.82 -28.63
C MET A 158 0.45 5.39 -29.45
N GLU A 159 1.63 5.33 -28.84
CA GLU A 159 2.89 4.91 -29.50
C GLU A 159 2.79 3.49 -30.08
N ARG A 160 2.05 2.62 -29.39
CA ARG A 160 1.92 1.20 -29.74
C ARG A 160 0.65 0.88 -30.51
N PHE A 161 -0.27 1.82 -30.67
CA PHE A 161 -1.60 1.60 -31.23
C PHE A 161 -1.53 0.86 -32.58
N ARG A 162 -0.66 1.30 -33.50
CA ARG A 162 -0.51 0.70 -34.84
C ARG A 162 0.03 -0.74 -34.82
N GLU A 163 0.67 -1.18 -33.74
CA GLU A 163 1.09 -2.57 -33.57
C GLU A 163 -0.12 -3.49 -33.36
N PHE A 164 -1.11 -3.01 -32.61
CA PHE A 164 -2.33 -3.75 -32.28
C PHE A 164 -3.40 -3.60 -33.37
N PHE A 165 -3.47 -2.44 -34.02
CA PHE A 165 -4.49 -2.07 -35.01
C PHE A 165 -3.89 -1.73 -36.39
N PRO A 166 -3.33 -2.72 -37.11
CA PRO A 166 -2.74 -2.49 -38.43
C PRO A 166 -3.73 -1.95 -39.47
N GLU A 167 -5.04 -2.22 -39.32
CA GLU A 167 -6.13 -1.71 -40.16
C GLU A 167 -6.33 -0.18 -40.04
N HIS A 168 -5.76 0.44 -39.02
CA HIS A 168 -5.80 1.89 -38.80
C HIS A 168 -4.42 2.55 -39.00
N ARG A 169 -3.46 1.86 -39.63
CA ARG A 169 -2.07 2.33 -39.78
C ARG A 169 -1.97 3.70 -40.47
N ASP A 170 -2.76 3.91 -41.51
CA ASP A 170 -2.70 5.12 -42.34
C ASP A 170 -3.57 6.27 -41.81
N LYS A 171 -4.37 6.01 -40.75
CA LYS A 171 -5.19 7.03 -40.11
C LYS A 171 -4.35 7.92 -39.20
N ALA A 172 -4.74 9.19 -39.11
CA ALA A 172 -4.33 10.03 -37.98
C ALA A 172 -4.91 9.43 -36.69
N VAL A 173 -4.16 9.49 -35.60
CA VAL A 173 -4.62 8.96 -34.30
C VAL A 173 -4.56 10.07 -33.28
N MET A 174 -5.65 10.28 -32.53
CA MET A 174 -5.74 11.26 -31.44
C MET A 174 -6.15 10.59 -30.13
N GLY A 175 -5.81 11.22 -29.01
CA GLY A 175 -6.15 10.74 -27.67
C GLY A 175 -7.00 11.76 -26.90
N ILE A 176 -8.03 11.27 -26.22
CA ILE A 176 -8.83 12.02 -25.24
C ILE A 176 -8.58 11.39 -23.87
N LEU A 177 -8.15 12.20 -22.91
CA LEU A 177 -8.08 11.82 -21.50
C LEU A 177 -9.29 12.41 -20.78
N ALA A 178 -10.21 11.54 -20.36
CA ALA A 178 -11.42 11.91 -19.64
C ALA A 178 -11.29 11.59 -18.16
N GLY A 179 -11.83 12.44 -17.28
CA GLY A 179 -12.00 12.03 -15.90
C GLY A 179 -12.88 12.91 -15.03
N VAL A 180 -13.30 12.33 -13.91
CA VAL A 180 -14.23 12.96 -12.94
C VAL A 180 -13.49 13.97 -12.07
N ASP A 181 -12.38 13.56 -11.48
CA ASP A 181 -11.53 14.40 -10.64
C ASP A 181 -10.13 14.53 -11.25
N TRP A 182 -9.56 15.73 -11.20
CA TRP A 182 -8.26 16.05 -11.79
C TRP A 182 -7.33 16.62 -10.73
N ASP A 183 -6.15 16.01 -10.59
CA ASP A 183 -5.09 16.62 -9.80
C ASP A 183 -4.66 17.97 -10.42
N ARG A 184 -4.17 18.88 -9.58
CA ARG A 184 -3.75 20.23 -9.98
C ARG A 184 -2.76 20.18 -11.16
N ASP A 185 -2.98 21.04 -12.14
CA ASP A 185 -2.16 21.22 -13.36
C ASP A 185 -2.06 19.98 -14.28
N ILE A 186 -2.71 18.85 -13.96
CA ILE A 186 -2.66 17.63 -14.79
C ILE A 186 -3.43 17.81 -16.09
N ALA A 187 -4.54 18.56 -16.09
CA ALA A 187 -5.26 18.86 -17.32
C ALA A 187 -4.39 19.65 -18.31
N GLU A 188 -3.59 20.60 -17.81
CA GLU A 188 -2.68 21.37 -18.65
C GLU A 188 -1.55 20.49 -19.19
N GLN A 189 -0.95 19.65 -18.35
CA GLN A 189 0.09 18.72 -18.79
C GLN A 189 -0.42 17.70 -19.81
N ALA A 190 -1.68 17.27 -19.70
CA ALA A 190 -2.29 16.39 -20.69
C ALA A 190 -2.41 17.09 -22.05
N ARG A 191 -2.80 18.37 -22.06
CA ARG A 191 -2.83 19.21 -23.26
C ARG A 191 -1.44 19.46 -23.84
N GLU A 192 -0.44 19.79 -23.01
CA GLU A 192 0.96 19.91 -23.42
C GLU A 192 1.49 18.61 -24.05
N ALA A 193 1.04 17.46 -23.55
CA ALA A 193 1.34 16.14 -24.13
C ALA A 193 0.60 15.84 -25.44
N GLY A 194 -0.31 16.74 -25.86
CA GLY A 194 -1.07 16.67 -27.11
C GLY A 194 -2.45 16.01 -26.99
N PHE A 195 -2.94 15.73 -25.77
CA PHE A 195 -4.25 15.12 -25.56
C PHE A 195 -5.36 16.14 -25.39
N LEU A 196 -6.52 15.84 -25.97
CA LEU A 196 -7.75 16.48 -25.56
C LEU A 196 -8.10 16.06 -24.14
N THR A 197 -8.71 16.96 -23.38
CA THR A 197 -9.18 16.67 -22.03
C THR A 197 -10.70 16.72 -22.01
N ALA A 198 -11.31 15.81 -21.24
CA ALA A 198 -12.75 15.83 -20.97
C ALA A 198 -13.02 15.70 -19.47
N SER A 199 -14.03 16.40 -18.98
CA SER A 199 -14.41 16.38 -17.57
C SER A 199 -15.92 16.37 -17.42
N ILE A 200 -16.39 15.81 -16.31
CA ILE A 200 -17.83 15.81 -15.99
C ILE A 200 -18.29 17.21 -15.58
N ARG A 201 -19.37 17.68 -16.20
CA ARG A 201 -20.10 18.93 -15.94
C ARG A 201 -21.59 18.63 -16.07
N ASP A 202 -22.39 19.02 -15.08
CA ASP A 202 -23.85 18.79 -15.07
C ASP A 202 -24.23 17.35 -15.46
N GLU A 203 -23.58 16.36 -14.81
CA GLU A 203 -23.77 14.91 -14.99
C GLU A 203 -23.29 14.32 -16.33
N MET A 204 -22.80 15.13 -17.26
CA MET A 204 -22.31 14.71 -18.57
C MET A 204 -20.83 15.06 -18.76
N PHE A 205 -20.09 14.28 -19.54
CA PHE A 205 -18.73 14.69 -19.91
C PHE A 205 -18.77 15.69 -21.06
N GLU A 206 -17.90 16.68 -20.97
CA GLU A 206 -17.66 17.69 -21.99
C GLU A 206 -16.17 17.83 -22.25
N LEU A 207 -15.79 18.16 -23.48
CA LEU A 207 -14.42 18.56 -23.77
C LEU A 207 -14.08 19.84 -22.99
N THR A 208 -12.89 19.87 -22.41
CA THR A 208 -12.37 20.99 -21.63
C THR A 208 -11.12 21.60 -22.26
N ALA A 209 -10.67 21.06 -23.40
CA ALA A 209 -9.65 21.71 -24.20
C ALA A 209 -10.20 23.03 -24.79
N PRO A 210 -9.40 24.12 -24.82
CA PRO A 210 -9.78 25.36 -25.51
C PRO A 210 -10.12 25.12 -26.99
N GLU A 211 -10.94 25.99 -27.59
CA GLU A 211 -11.34 25.86 -29.00
C GLU A 211 -10.13 25.94 -29.95
N GLU A 212 -9.11 26.71 -29.60
CA GLU A 212 -7.88 26.87 -30.39
C GLU A 212 -6.84 25.76 -30.15
N PHE A 213 -7.15 24.79 -29.28
CA PHE A 213 -6.22 23.69 -28.99
C PHE A 213 -6.17 22.70 -30.16
N GLU A 214 -4.98 22.56 -30.74
CA GLU A 214 -4.72 21.52 -31.74
C GLU A 214 -4.17 20.26 -31.06
N PRO A 215 -4.95 19.16 -30.99
CA PRO A 215 -4.43 17.90 -30.47
C PRO A 215 -3.33 17.33 -31.35
N ARG A 216 -2.38 16.65 -30.72
CA ARG A 216 -1.35 15.92 -31.46
C ARG A 216 -2.01 14.82 -32.29
N ARG A 217 -1.47 14.61 -33.50
CA ARG A 217 -1.76 13.45 -34.33
C ARG A 217 -0.55 12.52 -34.25
N TRP A 218 -0.74 11.32 -33.72
CA TRP A 218 0.31 10.31 -33.54
C TRP A 218 0.50 9.48 -34.80
#